data_AF-A0A357G5E2-F1
#
_entry.id   AF-A0A357G5E2-F1
#
_cell.length_a   1.000
_cell.length_b   1.000
_cell.length_c   1.000
_cell.angle_alpha   90.00
_cell.angle_beta   90.00
_cell.angle_gamma   90.00
#
_symmetry.space_group_name_H-M   'P 1'
#
loop_
_entity.id
_entity.type
_entity.pdbx_description
1 polymer ?
#
loop_
_entity_poly.entity_id
_entity_poly.type
_entity_poly.pdbx_seq_one_letter_code
_entity_poly.pdbx_strand_id
1 'polypeptide(L)'
;MKKSNSVVLFNQKRVRRFYDEKKETWYFSIIDVIEVLTDTTIPRRYWSDLKSKLKNEGSEVYEKIVQLKMTAPDGKKRETDSFSTEDLLRVIQSIPSPKAEPFKLWLAKVGYERIEETADPELAFDRAMKTYLQKGYSKEWINQRLKSIEVRKELTNEWQEREMKEGLEYAILTDEITRAWAGRSVRDYKKFKGLKKENLRDNMTNLELVLNMLAEVSTTEISRKQKPKGLEENKKVARKGGFAAKKARQEIEKQTGESVITARNAKKFPKRLK
;
A
#
# COMPACT_ATOMS: atom_id res chain seq x y z
N MET A 1 21.13 -6.91 15.29
CA MET A 1 20.49 -6.51 14.02
C MET A 1 20.77 -5.04 13.76
N LYS A 2 21.60 -4.69 12.76
CA LYS A 2 21.79 -3.29 12.35
C LYS A 2 20.44 -2.73 11.92
N LYS A 3 19.94 -1.69 12.59
CA LYS A 3 18.78 -0.92 12.10
C LYS A 3 19.14 -0.49 10.68
N SER A 4 18.28 -0.83 9.71
CA SER A 4 18.39 -0.31 8.34
C SER A 4 18.21 1.21 8.45
N ASN A 5 19.32 1.95 8.36
CA ASN A 5 19.33 3.42 8.43
C ASN A 5 18.62 4.06 7.22
N SER A 6 18.36 3.29 6.15
CA SER A 6 17.70 3.76 4.92
C SER A 6 16.21 4.11 5.11
N VAL A 7 15.46 3.40 5.96
CA VAL A 7 14.04 3.75 6.20
C VAL A 7 13.91 4.91 7.19
N VAL A 8 14.99 5.29 7.87
CA VAL A 8 14.96 6.30 8.93
C VAL A 8 14.78 7.70 8.34
N LEU A 9 15.40 8.06 7.21
CA LEU A 9 15.37 9.41 6.62
C LEU A 9 13.94 9.94 6.44
N PHE A 10 13.05 9.16 5.84
CA PHE A 10 11.66 9.54 5.58
C PHE A 10 10.78 9.62 6.85
N ASN A 11 11.26 9.04 7.95
CA ASN A 11 10.64 9.10 9.27
C ASN A 11 11.36 10.06 10.23
N GLN A 12 12.42 10.75 9.78
CA GLN A 12 13.09 11.73 10.60
C GLN A 12 12.22 12.98 10.75
N LYS A 13 12.03 13.41 12.00
CA LYS A 13 11.29 14.64 12.32
C LYS A 13 11.90 15.90 11.68
N ARG A 14 13.16 15.83 11.21
CA ARG A 14 13.89 16.95 10.61
C ARG A 14 13.55 17.19 9.14
N VAL A 15 13.03 16.21 8.40
CA VAL A 15 12.73 16.38 6.97
C VAL A 15 11.30 16.89 6.80
N ARG A 16 11.15 18.14 6.32
CA ARG A 16 9.83 18.71 6.01
C ARG A 16 9.18 17.95 4.86
N ARG A 17 7.90 17.67 5.03
CA ARG A 17 7.08 16.90 4.08
C ARG A 17 5.72 17.54 3.86
N PHE A 18 5.23 17.42 2.64
CA PHE A 18 3.91 17.88 2.23
C PHE A 18 3.18 16.71 1.55
N TYR A 19 1.92 16.49 1.91
CA TYR A 19 1.08 15.51 1.25
C TYR A 19 0.14 16.23 0.28
N ASP A 20 0.25 15.91 -1.01
CA ASP A 20 -0.70 16.36 -2.03
C ASP A 20 -1.87 15.37 -2.08
N GLU A 21 -3.05 15.80 -1.65
CA GLU A 21 -4.26 14.97 -1.65
C GLU A 21 -4.77 14.64 -3.04
N LYS A 22 -4.57 15.52 -4.03
CA LYS A 22 -5.06 15.31 -5.39
C LYS A 22 -4.22 14.28 -6.14
N LYS A 23 -2.91 14.30 -5.91
CA LYS A 23 -1.96 13.35 -6.53
C LYS A 23 -1.72 12.10 -5.67
N GLU A 24 -2.22 12.08 -4.45
CA GLU A 24 -1.94 11.08 -3.41
C GLU A 24 -0.43 10.85 -3.15
N THR A 25 0.38 11.88 -3.33
CA THR A 25 1.84 11.79 -3.30
C THR A 25 2.45 12.60 -2.16
N TRP A 26 3.45 12.02 -1.49
CA TRP A 26 4.30 12.74 -0.54
C TRP A 26 5.47 13.43 -1.24
N TYR A 27 5.66 14.70 -0.89
CA TYR A 27 6.80 15.51 -1.29
C TYR A 27 7.68 15.84 -0.10
N PHE A 28 9.00 15.87 -0.32
CA PHE A 28 10.01 16.10 0.71
C PHE A 28 10.94 17.25 0.31
N SER A 29 11.29 18.11 1.27
CA SER A 29 12.25 19.20 1.02
C SER A 29 13.63 18.64 0.71
N ILE A 30 14.20 19.02 -0.44
CA ILE A 30 15.55 18.57 -0.82
C ILE A 30 16.64 19.17 0.07
N ILE A 31 16.44 20.40 0.55
CA ILE A 31 17.39 21.09 1.42
C ILE A 31 17.58 20.33 2.73
N ASP A 32 16.48 19.89 3.34
CA ASP A 32 16.54 19.15 4.61
C ASP A 32 17.17 17.77 4.41
N VAL A 33 16.93 17.13 3.26
CA VAL A 33 17.54 15.85 2.90
C VAL A 33 19.05 15.99 2.72
N ILE A 34 19.50 17.04 2.03
CA ILE A 34 20.93 17.34 1.87
C ILE A 34 21.57 17.60 3.23
N GLU A 35 20.94 18.39 4.09
CA GLU A 35 21.43 18.66 5.44
C GLU A 35 21.64 17.36 6.22
N VAL A 36 20.64 16.47 6.24
CA VAL A 36 20.73 15.18 6.94
C VAL A 36 21.79 14.25 6.33
N LEU A 37 21.90 14.22 5.01
CA LEU A 37 22.78 13.31 4.29
C LEU A 37 24.20 13.83 4.12
N THR A 38 24.50 15.09 4.42
CA THR A 38 25.86 15.65 4.19
C THR A 38 26.44 16.36 5.42
N ASP A 39 25.63 16.65 6.44
CA ASP A 39 25.99 17.53 7.58
C ASP A 39 26.53 18.90 7.16
N THR A 40 26.26 19.33 5.92
CA THR A 40 26.71 20.63 5.45
C THR A 40 26.01 21.75 6.23
N THR A 41 26.77 22.77 6.60
CA THR A 41 26.23 23.99 7.23
C THR A 41 25.55 24.92 6.21
N ILE A 42 25.70 24.65 4.91
CA ILE A 42 25.20 25.47 3.79
C ILE A 42 24.42 24.65 2.74
N PRO A 43 23.34 23.95 3.14
CA PRO A 43 22.64 22.97 2.29
C PRO A 43 22.01 23.58 1.03
N ARG A 44 21.65 24.87 1.07
CA ARG A 44 21.15 25.60 -0.11
C ARG A 44 22.21 25.76 -1.20
N ARG A 45 23.44 26.11 -0.81
CA ARG A 45 24.54 26.25 -1.77
C ARG A 45 24.92 24.89 -2.34
N TYR A 46 25.02 23.87 -1.48
CA TYR A 46 25.24 22.49 -1.91
C TYR A 46 24.18 22.05 -2.93
N TRP A 47 22.91 22.35 -2.69
CA TRP A 47 21.84 22.04 -3.64
C TRP A 47 22.00 22.76 -4.97
N SER A 48 22.34 24.05 -4.96
CA SER A 48 22.60 24.81 -6.20
C SER A 48 23.72 24.19 -7.03
N ASP A 49 24.81 23.78 -6.38
CA ASP A 49 25.96 23.15 -7.04
C ASP A 49 25.57 21.77 -7.60
N LEU A 50 24.89 20.94 -6.79
CA LEU A 50 24.40 19.63 -7.21
C LEU A 50 23.39 19.74 -8.36
N LYS A 51 22.47 20.70 -8.31
CA LYS A 51 21.48 20.95 -9.35
C LYS A 51 22.16 21.32 -10.68
N SER A 52 23.21 22.13 -10.63
CA SER A 52 23.98 22.53 -11.81
C SER A 52 24.70 21.34 -12.42
N LYS A 53 25.30 20.49 -11.58
CA LYS A 53 25.91 19.22 -12.01
C LYS A 53 24.89 18.28 -12.67
N LEU A 54 23.73 18.06 -12.03
CA LEU A 54 22.65 17.21 -12.56
C LEU A 54 22.17 17.69 -13.93
N LYS A 55 22.05 19.01 -14.12
CA LYS A 55 21.68 19.60 -15.41
C LYS A 55 22.73 19.30 -16.50
N ASN A 56 24.01 19.41 -16.17
CA ASN A 56 25.11 19.14 -17.12
C ASN A 56 25.21 17.64 -17.47
N GLU A 57 24.82 16.76 -16.55
CA GLU A 57 24.74 15.30 -16.78
C GLU A 57 23.50 14.87 -17.58
N GLY A 58 22.62 15.82 -17.98
CA GLY A 58 21.38 15.50 -18.68
C GLY A 58 20.32 14.85 -17.79
N SER A 59 20.38 15.05 -16.47
CA SER A 59 19.41 14.47 -15.54
C SER A 59 18.04 15.16 -15.64
N GLU A 60 17.01 14.37 -15.92
CA GLU A 60 15.60 14.83 -15.97
C GLU A 60 15.06 15.28 -14.60
N VAL A 61 15.77 14.99 -13.51
CA VAL A 61 15.38 15.37 -12.14
C VAL A 61 15.16 16.87 -12.01
N TYR A 62 15.87 17.68 -12.80
CA TYR A 62 15.67 19.13 -12.81
C TYR A 62 14.23 19.52 -13.15
N GLU A 63 13.61 18.83 -14.09
CA GLU A 63 12.23 19.08 -14.54
C GLU A 63 11.18 18.57 -13.54
N LYS A 64 11.59 17.67 -12.62
CA LYS A 64 10.71 17.08 -11.59
C LYS A 64 10.66 17.90 -10.30
N ILE A 65 11.38 19.03 -10.23
CA ILE A 65 11.37 19.91 -9.05
C ILE A 65 9.98 20.53 -8.88
N VAL A 66 9.39 20.36 -7.69
CA VAL A 66 8.15 21.06 -7.29
C VAL A 66 8.47 22.04 -6.17
N GLN A 67 8.12 23.31 -6.36
CA GLN A 67 8.27 24.33 -5.32
C GLN A 67 7.04 24.37 -4.41
N LEU A 68 7.24 24.07 -3.13
CA LEU A 68 6.17 23.99 -2.14
C LEU A 68 6.45 24.91 -0.97
N LYS A 69 5.41 25.63 -0.50
CA LYS A 69 5.49 26.42 0.73
C LYS A 69 5.43 25.52 1.95
N MET A 70 6.55 25.37 2.64
CA MET A 70 6.68 24.58 3.87
C MET A 70 7.06 25.47 5.05
N THR A 71 6.59 25.13 6.26
CA THR A 71 6.97 25.81 7.50
C THR A 71 8.43 25.53 7.81
N ALA A 72 9.27 26.56 7.87
CA ALA A 72 10.67 26.47 8.27
C ALA A 72 10.80 26.41 9.81
N PRO A 73 11.99 26.09 10.35
CA PRO A 73 12.20 25.99 11.81
C PRO A 73 11.86 27.26 12.59
N ASP A 74 11.92 28.44 11.96
CA ASP A 74 11.53 29.73 12.53
C ASP A 74 10.01 30.01 12.47
N GLY A 75 9.21 29.02 12.09
CA GLY A 75 7.75 29.13 11.98
C GLY A 75 7.25 29.82 10.72
N LYS A 76 8.13 30.40 9.89
CA LYS A 76 7.72 31.10 8.66
C LYS A 76 7.54 30.11 7.50
N LYS A 77 6.50 30.29 6.70
CA LYS A 77 6.31 29.52 5.46
C LYS A 77 7.23 30.06 4.37
N ARG A 78 8.05 29.20 3.78
CA ARG A 78 8.92 29.54 2.65
C ARG A 78 8.81 28.49 1.56
N GLU A 79 9.01 28.93 0.32
CA GLU A 79 9.12 28.02 -0.82
C GLU A 79 10.43 27.24 -0.71
N THR A 80 10.33 25.95 -0.96
CA THR A 80 11.47 25.04 -1.06
C THR A 80 11.25 24.09 -2.22
N ASP A 81 12.32 23.83 -2.95
CA ASP A 81 12.37 22.74 -3.89
C ASP A 81 12.09 21.44 -3.14
N SER A 82 11.22 20.65 -3.73
CA SER A 82 10.70 19.42 -3.15
C SER A 82 10.56 18.36 -4.24
N PHE A 83 10.72 17.12 -3.83
CA PHE A 83 10.64 15.96 -4.73
C PHE A 83 9.63 14.94 -4.21
N SER A 84 9.02 14.21 -5.13
CA SER A 84 8.31 12.98 -4.80
C SER A 84 9.27 11.96 -4.20
N THR A 85 8.76 10.86 -3.64
CA THR A 85 9.62 9.81 -3.09
C THR A 85 10.54 9.21 -4.16
N GLU A 86 10.02 8.97 -5.36
CA GLU A 86 10.75 8.39 -6.48
C GLU A 86 11.86 9.32 -6.96
N ASP A 87 11.53 10.58 -7.26
CA ASP A 87 12.51 11.57 -7.73
C ASP A 87 13.61 11.80 -6.67
N LEU A 88 13.23 11.81 -5.39
CA LEU A 88 14.19 11.96 -4.31
C LEU A 88 15.17 10.78 -4.24
N LEU A 89 14.71 9.53 -4.43
CA LEU A 89 15.59 8.37 -4.48
C LEU A 89 16.60 8.48 -5.63
N ARG A 90 16.22 9.09 -6.76
CA ARG A 90 17.16 9.38 -7.85
C ARG A 90 18.16 10.49 -7.48
N VAL A 91 17.72 11.56 -6.81
CA VAL A 91 18.61 12.65 -6.36
C VAL A 91 19.66 12.14 -5.38
N ILE A 92 19.26 11.32 -4.40
CA ILE A 92 20.14 10.79 -3.35
C ILE A 92 21.33 10.01 -3.93
N GLN A 93 21.16 9.33 -5.08
CA GLN A 93 22.25 8.62 -5.75
C GLN A 93 23.39 9.56 -6.18
N SER A 94 23.06 10.80 -6.53
CA SER A 94 24.01 11.83 -6.96
C SER A 94 24.65 12.61 -5.79
N ILE A 95 24.30 12.32 -4.53
CA ILE A 95 24.92 12.95 -3.34
C ILE A 95 26.21 12.18 -2.97
N PRO A 96 27.42 12.76 -3.14
CA PRO A 96 28.68 12.13 -2.72
C PRO A 96 28.89 12.29 -1.20
N SER A 97 28.21 11.47 -0.39
CA SER A 97 28.37 11.46 1.06
C SER A 97 28.39 10.04 1.64
N PRO A 98 29.25 9.76 2.64
CA PRO A 98 29.21 8.50 3.39
C PRO A 98 27.85 8.20 4.03
N LYS A 99 27.05 9.23 4.37
CA LYS A 99 25.70 9.04 4.93
C LYS A 99 24.65 8.66 3.87
N ALA A 100 24.91 8.97 2.60
CA ALA A 100 24.08 8.52 1.49
C ALA A 100 24.41 7.07 1.08
N GLU A 101 25.60 6.56 1.41
CA GLU A 101 26.04 5.22 1.02
C GLU A 101 25.09 4.09 1.44
N PRO A 102 24.53 4.05 2.67
CA PRO A 102 23.52 3.05 3.03
C PRO A 102 22.27 3.08 2.15
N PHE A 103 21.89 4.23 1.59
CA PHE A 103 20.79 4.32 0.63
C PHE A 103 21.16 3.72 -0.72
N LYS A 104 22.36 4.02 -1.21
CA LYS A 104 22.86 3.50 -2.50
C LYS A 104 22.99 1.99 -2.47
N LEU A 105 23.59 1.44 -1.41
CA LEU A 105 23.67 -0.01 -1.18
C LEU A 105 22.28 -0.65 -1.08
N TRP A 106 21.34 0.02 -0.40
CA TRP A 106 19.97 -0.47 -0.32
C TRP A 106 19.27 -0.48 -1.69
N LEU A 107 19.40 0.59 -2.48
CA LEU A 107 18.87 0.66 -3.84
C LEU A 107 19.49 -0.39 -4.77
N ALA A 108 20.81 -0.57 -4.72
CA ALA A 108 21.52 -1.60 -5.48
C ALA A 108 21.01 -3.01 -5.10
N LYS A 109 20.84 -3.27 -3.79
CA LYS A 109 20.27 -4.52 -3.31
C LYS A 109 18.85 -4.74 -3.81
N VAL A 110 17.98 -3.72 -3.73
CA VAL A 110 16.60 -3.84 -4.24
C VAL A 110 16.59 -4.08 -5.74
N GLY A 111 17.46 -3.42 -6.50
CA GLY A 111 17.60 -3.65 -7.94
C GLY A 111 18.03 -5.08 -8.25
N TYR A 112 19.04 -5.59 -7.54
CA TYR A 112 19.47 -6.97 -7.66
C TYR A 112 18.37 -7.97 -7.29
N GLU A 113 17.67 -7.77 -6.17
CA GLU A 113 16.54 -8.61 -5.76
C GLU A 113 15.43 -8.63 -6.82
N ARG A 114 15.17 -7.53 -7.54
CA ARG A 114 14.18 -7.52 -8.63
C ARG A 114 14.63 -8.33 -9.85
N ILE A 115 15.92 -8.34 -10.16
CA ILE A 115 16.49 -9.16 -11.24
C ILE A 115 16.37 -10.63 -10.86
N GLU A 116 16.76 -11.00 -9.64
CA GLU A 116 16.59 -12.37 -9.14
C GLU A 116 15.13 -12.81 -9.14
N GLU A 117 14.20 -11.96 -8.69
CA GLU A 117 12.77 -12.25 -8.72
C GLU A 117 12.19 -12.44 -10.13
N THR A 118 12.85 -11.90 -11.16
CA THR A 118 12.44 -12.13 -12.55
C THR A 118 12.86 -13.52 -13.03
N ALA A 119 14.03 -14.00 -12.57
CA ALA A 119 14.52 -15.34 -12.86
C ALA A 119 13.83 -16.41 -12.00
N ASP A 120 13.55 -16.10 -10.73
CA ASP A 120 12.87 -16.95 -9.76
C ASP A 120 11.73 -16.17 -9.07
N PRO A 121 10.50 -16.24 -9.61
CA PRO A 121 9.33 -15.57 -9.03
C PRO A 121 8.98 -15.99 -7.61
N GLU A 122 9.43 -17.16 -7.12
CA GLU A 122 9.17 -17.62 -5.76
C GLU A 122 9.78 -16.66 -4.73
N LEU A 123 10.92 -16.05 -5.04
CA LEU A 123 11.58 -15.05 -4.20
C LEU A 123 10.67 -13.84 -3.91
N ALA A 124 9.78 -13.48 -4.83
CA ALA A 124 8.84 -12.39 -4.63
C ALA A 124 7.78 -12.76 -3.57
N PHE A 125 7.34 -14.02 -3.55
CA PHE A 125 6.43 -14.55 -2.53
C PHE A 125 7.11 -14.60 -1.16
N ASP A 126 8.35 -15.09 -1.09
CA ASP A 126 9.14 -15.12 0.14
C ASP A 126 9.35 -13.74 0.74
N ARG A 127 9.69 -12.75 -0.11
CA ARG A 127 9.80 -11.36 0.32
C ARG A 127 8.48 -10.80 0.82
N ALA A 128 7.36 -11.11 0.16
CA ALA A 128 6.04 -10.70 0.61
C ALA A 128 5.71 -11.30 1.99
N MET A 129 5.95 -12.60 2.18
CA MET A 129 5.77 -13.29 3.46
C MET A 129 6.63 -12.68 4.57
N LYS A 130 7.91 -12.45 4.31
CA LYS A 130 8.83 -11.80 5.24
C LYS A 130 8.37 -10.40 5.63
N THR A 131 7.82 -9.65 4.67
CA THR A 131 7.27 -8.30 4.90
C THR A 131 6.08 -8.34 5.86
N TYR A 132 5.14 -9.29 5.69
CA TYR A 132 4.05 -9.47 6.64
C TYR A 132 4.55 -9.92 8.01
N LEU A 133 5.49 -10.86 8.09
CA LEU A 133 6.07 -11.28 9.36
C LEU A 133 6.70 -10.11 10.13
N GLN A 134 7.44 -9.24 9.43
CA GLN A 134 8.03 -8.04 10.02
C GLN A 134 6.99 -7.03 10.51
N LYS A 135 5.82 -6.98 9.88
CA LYS A 135 4.67 -6.18 10.34
C LYS A 135 3.94 -6.81 11.54
N GLY A 136 4.31 -8.03 11.94
CA GLY A 136 3.78 -8.72 13.12
C GLY A 136 2.58 -9.64 12.85
N TYR A 137 2.31 -9.97 11.58
CA TYR A 137 1.26 -10.94 11.23
C TYR A 137 1.71 -12.38 11.54
N SER A 138 0.77 -13.25 11.93
CA SER A 138 1.07 -14.66 12.15
C SER A 138 1.20 -15.42 10.81
N LYS A 139 1.94 -16.53 10.80
CA LYS A 139 2.06 -17.38 9.61
C LYS A 139 0.71 -17.89 9.12
N GLU A 140 -0.18 -18.24 10.04
CA GLU A 140 -1.52 -18.73 9.73
C GLU A 140 -2.35 -17.65 9.02
N TRP A 141 -2.31 -16.42 9.52
CA TRP A 141 -2.99 -15.28 8.88
C TRP A 141 -2.39 -14.99 7.50
N ILE A 142 -1.05 -15.03 7.35
CA ILE A 142 -0.37 -14.80 6.08
C ILE A 142 -0.80 -15.84 5.04
N ASN A 143 -0.82 -17.12 5.41
CA ASN A 143 -1.25 -18.19 4.52
C ASN A 143 -2.71 -18.01 4.06
N GLN A 144 -3.61 -17.60 4.97
CA GLN A 144 -4.98 -17.26 4.61
C GLN A 144 -5.05 -16.04 3.68
N ARG A 145 -4.23 -15.02 3.94
CA ARG A 145 -4.17 -13.83 3.11
C ARG A 145 -3.69 -14.16 1.69
N LEU A 146 -2.67 -15.02 1.52
CA LEU A 146 -2.19 -15.45 0.21
C LEU A 146 -3.30 -16.17 -0.58
N LYS A 147 -4.01 -17.11 0.04
CA LYS A 147 -5.18 -17.77 -0.59
C LYS A 147 -6.27 -16.78 -0.97
N SER A 148 -6.52 -15.76 -0.15
CA SER A 148 -7.49 -14.73 -0.49
C SER A 148 -7.07 -13.85 -1.68
N ILE A 149 -5.77 -13.71 -1.96
CA ILE A 149 -5.27 -12.99 -3.14
C ILE A 149 -5.55 -13.80 -4.41
N GLU A 150 -5.33 -15.11 -4.36
CA GLU A 150 -5.66 -16.04 -5.45
C GLU A 150 -7.17 -15.98 -5.78
N VAL A 151 -8.04 -16.19 -4.79
CA VAL A 151 -9.50 -16.07 -4.96
C VAL A 151 -9.91 -14.72 -5.55
N ARG A 152 -9.29 -13.64 -5.06
CA ARG A 152 -9.57 -12.29 -5.57
C ARG A 152 -9.17 -12.16 -7.04
N LYS A 153 -8.04 -12.77 -7.44
CA LYS A 153 -7.53 -12.74 -8.81
C LYS A 153 -8.47 -13.49 -9.76
N GLU A 154 -8.98 -14.66 -9.34
CA GLU A 154 -10.00 -15.39 -10.11
C GLU A 154 -11.25 -14.54 -10.34
N LEU A 155 -11.76 -13.88 -9.30
CA LEU A 155 -12.93 -12.98 -9.43
C LEU A 155 -12.65 -11.82 -10.39
N THR A 156 -11.47 -11.20 -10.32
CA THR A 156 -11.13 -10.13 -11.27
C THR A 156 -10.95 -10.63 -12.70
N ASN A 157 -10.41 -11.83 -12.90
CA ASN A 157 -10.29 -12.41 -14.24
C ASN A 157 -11.68 -12.68 -14.83
N GLU A 158 -12.60 -13.23 -14.03
CA GLU A 158 -13.99 -13.39 -14.45
C GLU A 158 -14.65 -12.05 -14.80
N TRP A 159 -14.44 -10.99 -14.00
CA TRP A 159 -14.94 -9.65 -14.35
C TRP A 159 -14.34 -9.10 -15.65
N GLN A 160 -13.05 -9.35 -15.89
CA GLN A 160 -12.40 -8.98 -17.14
C GLN A 160 -13.03 -9.73 -18.34
N GLU A 161 -13.31 -11.02 -18.19
CA GLU A 161 -14.04 -11.82 -19.18
C GLU A 161 -15.49 -11.32 -19.41
N ARG A 162 -16.09 -10.66 -18.42
CA ARG A 162 -17.39 -9.97 -18.52
C ARG A 162 -17.26 -8.50 -18.96
N GLU A 163 -16.10 -8.11 -19.49
CA GLU A 163 -15.81 -6.78 -20.03
C GLU A 163 -15.97 -5.64 -19.01
N MET A 164 -15.86 -5.95 -17.72
CA MET A 164 -15.89 -4.96 -16.66
C MET A 164 -14.56 -4.19 -16.61
N LYS A 165 -14.65 -2.87 -16.45
CA LYS A 165 -13.50 -1.96 -16.42
C LYS A 165 -12.80 -2.00 -15.07
N GLU A 166 -11.48 -2.15 -15.11
CA GLU A 166 -10.65 -2.02 -13.91
C GLU A 166 -10.79 -0.63 -13.28
N GLY A 167 -10.54 -0.54 -11.97
CA GLY A 167 -10.71 0.70 -11.20
C GLY A 167 -12.14 0.85 -10.68
N LEU A 168 -12.92 1.76 -11.27
CA LEU A 168 -14.20 2.20 -10.70
C LEU A 168 -15.23 1.07 -10.62
N GLU A 169 -15.42 0.30 -11.69
CA GLU A 169 -16.45 -0.76 -11.72
C GLU A 169 -16.07 -1.92 -10.78
N TYR A 170 -14.78 -2.27 -10.70
CA TYR A 170 -14.29 -3.26 -9.74
C TYR A 170 -14.50 -2.81 -8.29
N ALA A 171 -14.30 -1.52 -8.01
CA ALA A 171 -14.55 -0.95 -6.68
C ALA A 171 -16.04 -1.02 -6.33
N ILE A 172 -16.92 -0.70 -7.28
CA ILE A 172 -18.39 -0.80 -7.11
C ILE A 172 -18.80 -2.24 -6.82
N LEU A 173 -18.36 -3.20 -7.63
CA LEU A 173 -18.71 -4.61 -7.45
C LEU A 173 -18.15 -5.17 -6.14
N THR A 174 -16.93 -4.79 -5.78
CA THR A 174 -16.34 -5.16 -4.47
C THR A 174 -17.15 -4.59 -3.30
N ASP A 175 -17.65 -3.35 -3.44
CA ASP A 175 -18.51 -2.73 -2.43
C ASP A 175 -19.85 -3.44 -2.29
N GLU A 176 -20.46 -3.87 -3.40
CA GLU A 176 -21.70 -4.65 -3.41
C GLU A 176 -21.52 -6.01 -2.71
N ILE A 177 -20.42 -6.72 -2.98
CA ILE A 177 -20.07 -7.97 -2.28
C ILE A 177 -19.95 -7.71 -0.78
N THR A 178 -19.12 -6.72 -0.41
CA THR A 178 -18.82 -6.40 0.99
C THR A 178 -20.09 -5.99 1.75
N ARG A 179 -20.94 -5.16 1.13
CA ARG A 179 -22.20 -4.72 1.70
C ARG A 179 -23.16 -5.89 1.91
N ALA A 180 -23.23 -6.80 0.94
CA ALA A 180 -24.11 -7.97 1.03
C ALA A 180 -23.72 -8.90 2.19
N TRP A 181 -22.43 -9.20 2.41
CA TRP A 181 -22.02 -10.14 3.46
C TRP A 181 -21.80 -9.49 4.83
N ALA A 182 -21.17 -8.30 4.88
CA ALA A 182 -20.81 -7.62 6.13
C ALA A 182 -21.87 -6.62 6.60
N GLY A 183 -22.83 -6.27 5.74
CA GLY A 183 -23.85 -5.25 6.04
C GLY A 183 -23.32 -3.82 6.02
N ARG A 184 -22.13 -3.57 5.46
CA ARG A 184 -21.47 -2.26 5.43
C ARG A 184 -20.70 -2.06 4.13
N SER A 185 -20.61 -0.81 3.67
CA SER A 185 -19.72 -0.46 2.55
C SER A 185 -18.24 -0.68 2.95
N VAL A 186 -17.35 -0.85 1.97
CA VAL A 186 -15.90 -0.92 2.18
C VAL A 186 -15.40 0.32 2.92
N ARG A 187 -15.94 1.49 2.60
CA ARG A 187 -15.56 2.77 3.25
C ARG A 187 -15.97 2.78 4.72
N ASP A 188 -17.20 2.38 5.03
CA ASP A 188 -17.69 2.37 6.41
C ASP A 188 -17.03 1.26 7.23
N TYR A 189 -16.70 0.14 6.60
CA TYR A 189 -15.97 -0.93 7.25
C TYR A 189 -14.54 -0.51 7.59
N LYS A 190 -13.84 0.19 6.68
CA LYS A 190 -12.54 0.81 6.98
C LYS A 190 -12.63 1.78 8.16
N LYS A 191 -13.62 2.67 8.16
CA LYS A 191 -13.86 3.61 9.27
C LYS A 191 -14.11 2.89 10.59
N PHE A 192 -14.93 1.85 10.58
CA PHE A 192 -15.25 1.04 11.77
C PHE A 192 -14.01 0.38 12.37
N LYS A 193 -13.06 -0.07 11.54
CA LYS A 193 -11.77 -0.62 11.98
C LYS A 193 -10.71 0.46 12.29
N GLY A 194 -11.06 1.74 12.18
CA GLY A 194 -10.14 2.86 12.41
C GLY A 194 -9.04 3.01 11.35
N LEU A 195 -9.31 2.56 10.12
CA LEU A 195 -8.37 2.60 8.99
C LEU A 195 -8.55 3.89 8.19
N LYS A 196 -7.43 4.47 7.74
CA LYS A 196 -7.43 5.64 6.85
C LYS A 196 -7.08 5.22 5.44
N LYS A 197 -5.82 4.82 5.24
CA LYS A 197 -5.27 4.43 3.93
C LYS A 197 -5.00 2.94 3.83
N GLU A 198 -5.02 2.24 4.96
CA GLU A 198 -4.70 0.84 5.04
C GLU A 198 -5.71 -0.03 4.25
N ASN A 199 -5.21 -1.15 3.72
CA ASN A 199 -6.02 -2.14 3.04
C ASN A 199 -6.98 -2.81 4.04
N LEU A 200 -8.25 -2.97 3.65
CA LEU A 200 -9.26 -3.55 4.52
C LEU A 200 -9.00 -5.05 4.79
N ARG A 201 -8.64 -5.83 3.76
CA ARG A 201 -8.37 -7.27 3.87
C ARG A 201 -7.15 -7.53 4.74
N ASP A 202 -6.14 -6.66 4.68
CA ASP A 202 -4.96 -6.77 5.55
C ASP A 202 -5.28 -6.51 7.03
N ASN A 203 -6.47 -6.01 7.34
CA ASN A 203 -6.93 -5.71 8.70
C ASN A 203 -8.17 -6.52 9.09
N MET A 204 -8.53 -7.54 8.30
CA MET A 204 -9.55 -8.52 8.62
C MET A 204 -8.98 -9.65 9.48
N THR A 205 -9.75 -10.12 10.44
CA THR A 205 -9.48 -11.36 11.18
C THR A 205 -9.51 -12.56 10.23
N ASN A 206 -9.00 -13.71 10.68
CA ASN A 206 -9.05 -14.96 9.90
C ASN A 206 -10.47 -15.30 9.43
N LEU A 207 -11.46 -15.15 10.30
CA LEU A 207 -12.84 -15.46 9.98
C LEU A 207 -13.46 -14.45 9.00
N GLU A 208 -13.16 -13.16 9.18
CA GLU A 208 -13.55 -12.12 8.21
C GLU A 208 -12.93 -12.37 6.83
N LEU A 209 -11.66 -12.84 6.76
CA LEU A 209 -11.00 -13.21 5.50
C LEU A 209 -11.67 -14.41 4.83
N VAL A 210 -11.98 -15.47 5.58
CA VAL A 210 -12.65 -16.67 5.06
C VAL A 210 -14.04 -16.34 4.51
N LEU A 211 -14.83 -15.54 5.24
CA LEU A 211 -16.15 -15.12 4.76
C LEU A 211 -16.05 -14.21 3.52
N ASN A 212 -15.07 -13.31 3.49
CA ASN A 212 -14.81 -12.50 2.30
C ASN A 212 -14.41 -13.37 1.10
N MET A 213 -13.57 -14.39 1.29
CA MET A 213 -13.23 -15.36 0.24
C MET A 213 -14.45 -16.12 -0.23
N LEU A 214 -15.30 -16.62 0.68
CA LEU A 214 -16.54 -17.30 0.32
C LEU A 214 -17.46 -16.40 -0.52
N ALA A 215 -17.55 -15.11 -0.18
CA ALA A 215 -18.32 -14.13 -0.92
C ALA A 215 -17.77 -13.94 -2.35
N GLU A 216 -16.45 -13.86 -2.49
CA GLU A 216 -15.76 -13.69 -3.77
C GLU A 216 -15.87 -14.95 -4.64
N VAL A 217 -15.56 -16.14 -4.12
CA VAL A 217 -15.74 -17.42 -4.82
C VAL A 217 -17.18 -17.60 -5.27
N SER A 218 -18.15 -17.38 -4.38
CA SER A 218 -19.56 -17.50 -4.72
C SER A 218 -19.96 -16.54 -5.84
N THR A 219 -19.42 -15.31 -5.83
CA THR A 219 -19.67 -14.34 -6.91
C THR A 219 -19.10 -14.85 -8.24
N THR A 220 -17.86 -15.34 -8.25
CA THR A 220 -17.20 -15.90 -9.44
C THR A 220 -18.01 -17.06 -10.01
N GLU A 221 -18.37 -18.05 -9.19
CA GLU A 221 -19.11 -19.23 -9.63
C GLU A 221 -20.50 -18.88 -10.20
N ILE A 222 -21.20 -17.93 -9.54
CA ILE A 222 -22.48 -17.45 -10.03
C ILE A 222 -22.31 -16.70 -11.36
N SER A 223 -21.26 -15.88 -11.50
CA SER A 223 -20.96 -15.14 -12.73
C SER A 223 -20.67 -16.08 -13.90
N ARG A 224 -19.84 -17.12 -13.69
CA ARG A 224 -19.54 -18.14 -14.71
C ARG A 224 -20.79 -18.83 -15.25
N LYS A 225 -21.78 -19.07 -14.38
CA LYS A 225 -23.05 -19.72 -14.76
C LYS A 225 -24.04 -18.75 -15.41
N GLN A 226 -24.20 -17.55 -14.86
CA GLN A 226 -25.21 -16.58 -15.34
C GLN A 226 -24.71 -15.73 -16.52
N LYS A 227 -23.39 -15.61 -16.70
CA LYS A 227 -22.73 -14.79 -17.72
C LYS A 227 -23.33 -13.36 -17.80
N PRO A 228 -23.37 -12.63 -16.68
CA PRO A 228 -24.01 -11.32 -16.61
C PRO A 228 -23.36 -10.33 -17.57
N LYS A 229 -24.17 -9.45 -18.17
CA LYS A 229 -23.72 -8.40 -19.09
C LYS A 229 -23.86 -7.02 -18.47
N GLY A 230 -22.78 -6.24 -18.53
CA GLY A 230 -22.74 -4.88 -18.02
C GLY A 230 -22.80 -4.79 -16.49
N LEU A 231 -22.67 -3.57 -15.98
CA LEU A 231 -22.47 -3.31 -14.57
C LEU A 231 -23.67 -3.73 -13.70
N GLU A 232 -24.90 -3.45 -14.13
CA GLU A 232 -26.10 -3.69 -13.29
C GLU A 232 -26.38 -5.17 -13.06
N GLU A 233 -26.16 -6.03 -14.06
CA GLU A 233 -26.29 -7.48 -13.87
C GLU A 233 -25.15 -8.03 -13.00
N ASN A 234 -23.94 -7.54 -13.21
CA ASN A 234 -22.80 -7.89 -12.37
C ASN A 234 -23.00 -7.47 -10.90
N LYS A 235 -23.65 -6.33 -10.63
CA LYS A 235 -24.05 -5.94 -9.26
C LYS A 235 -25.02 -6.95 -8.64
N LYS A 236 -26.01 -7.45 -9.41
CA LYS A 236 -26.92 -8.49 -8.93
C LYS A 236 -26.17 -9.78 -8.58
N VAL A 237 -25.21 -10.18 -9.41
CA VAL A 237 -24.35 -11.34 -9.16
C VAL A 237 -23.47 -11.15 -7.92
N ALA A 238 -22.83 -9.99 -7.78
CA ALA A 238 -22.06 -9.60 -6.60
C ALA A 238 -22.88 -9.68 -5.31
N ARG A 239 -24.13 -9.19 -5.33
CA ARG A 239 -25.04 -9.29 -4.18
C ARG A 239 -25.41 -10.74 -3.85
N LYS A 240 -25.66 -11.58 -4.86
CA LYS A 240 -25.95 -13.01 -4.67
C LYS A 240 -24.76 -13.74 -4.03
N GLY A 241 -23.55 -13.50 -4.52
CA GLY A 241 -22.33 -14.09 -3.95
C GLY A 241 -22.07 -13.63 -2.51
N GLY A 242 -22.19 -12.33 -2.24
CA GLY A 242 -22.10 -11.80 -0.88
C GLY A 242 -23.20 -12.33 0.06
N PHE A 243 -24.41 -12.60 -0.45
CA PHE A 243 -25.50 -13.18 0.35
C PHE A 243 -25.20 -14.61 0.80
N ALA A 244 -24.46 -15.41 0.02
CA ALA A 244 -24.01 -16.74 0.45
C ALA A 244 -23.10 -16.64 1.69
N ALA A 245 -22.12 -15.73 1.67
CA ALA A 245 -21.28 -15.46 2.83
C ALA A 245 -22.05 -14.83 3.99
N LYS A 246 -23.08 -14.01 3.72
CA LYS A 246 -23.97 -13.47 4.76
C LYS A 246 -24.64 -14.59 5.56
N LYS A 247 -25.19 -15.60 4.86
CA LYS A 247 -25.84 -16.75 5.51
C LYS A 247 -24.85 -17.52 6.38
N ALA A 248 -23.66 -17.82 5.85
CA ALA A 248 -22.61 -18.50 6.60
C ALA A 248 -22.21 -17.70 7.85
N ARG A 249 -22.03 -16.39 7.71
CA ARG A 249 -21.75 -15.48 8.83
C ARG A 249 -22.85 -15.55 9.89
N GLN A 250 -24.11 -15.39 9.50
CA GLN A 250 -25.23 -15.38 10.44
C GLN A 250 -25.37 -16.70 11.20
N GLU A 251 -25.13 -17.82 10.51
CA GLU A 251 -25.12 -19.13 11.18
C GLU A 251 -23.97 -19.23 12.19
N ILE A 252 -22.76 -18.80 11.82
CA ILE A 252 -21.63 -18.79 12.76
C ILE A 252 -21.91 -17.89 13.96
N GLU A 253 -22.40 -16.66 13.75
CA GLU A 253 -22.75 -15.73 14.83
C GLU A 253 -23.85 -16.30 15.76
N LYS A 254 -24.80 -17.06 15.21
CA LYS A 254 -25.83 -17.75 15.97
C LYS A 254 -25.25 -18.87 16.85
N GLN A 255 -24.29 -19.64 16.34
CA GLN A 255 -23.68 -20.76 17.07
C GLN A 255 -22.65 -20.30 18.10
N THR A 256 -21.91 -19.21 17.82
CA THR A 256 -20.86 -18.70 18.73
C THR A 256 -21.38 -17.68 19.73
N GLY A 257 -22.51 -17.02 19.44
CA GLY A 257 -23.01 -15.89 20.23
C GLY A 257 -22.18 -14.60 20.10
N GLU A 258 -21.15 -14.59 19.24
CA GLU A 258 -20.27 -13.44 19.02
C GLU A 258 -20.39 -12.93 17.58
N SER A 259 -20.34 -11.60 17.39
CA SER A 259 -20.30 -11.04 16.04
C SER A 259 -18.95 -11.26 15.38
N VAL A 260 -18.99 -11.73 14.13
CA VAL A 260 -17.81 -11.92 13.29
C VAL A 260 -17.26 -10.58 12.79
N ILE A 261 -18.11 -9.57 12.63
CA ILE A 261 -17.70 -8.23 12.19
C ILE A 261 -17.15 -7.46 13.38
N THR A 262 -15.84 -7.22 13.38
CA THR A 262 -15.16 -6.61 14.55
C THR A 262 -14.45 -5.32 14.18
N ALA A 263 -14.30 -4.42 15.17
CA ALA A 263 -13.45 -3.24 15.06
C ALA A 263 -11.94 -3.57 15.23
N ARG A 264 -11.59 -4.84 15.49
CA ARG A 264 -10.18 -5.26 15.60
C ARG A 264 -9.50 -5.14 14.23
N ASN A 265 -8.26 -4.69 14.25
CA ASN A 265 -7.41 -4.53 13.08
C ASN A 265 -6.03 -5.14 13.35
N ALA A 266 -5.14 -5.12 12.35
CA ALA A 266 -3.84 -5.79 12.42
C ALA A 266 -2.98 -5.40 13.63
N LYS A 267 -3.12 -4.17 14.14
CA LYS A 267 -2.36 -3.68 15.31
C LYS A 267 -2.78 -4.38 16.61
N LYS A 268 -3.99 -4.94 16.65
CA LYS A 268 -4.60 -5.61 17.79
C LYS A 268 -4.65 -7.13 17.63
N PHE A 269 -4.10 -7.69 16.54
CA PHE A 269 -3.98 -9.14 16.44
C PHE A 269 -3.03 -9.65 17.52
N PRO A 270 -3.34 -10.77 18.18
CA PRO A 270 -2.44 -11.36 19.15
C PRO A 270 -1.12 -11.63 18.44
N LYS A 271 -0.10 -10.86 18.81
CA LYS A 271 1.27 -11.17 18.43
C LYS A 271 1.57 -12.46 19.16
N ARG A 272 1.67 -13.58 18.46
CA ARG A 272 2.39 -14.73 19.02
C ARG A 272 3.82 -14.25 19.21
N LEU A 273 4.13 -13.81 20.43
CA LEU A 273 5.50 -13.67 20.91
C LEU A 273 6.15 -15.03 20.66
N LYS A 274 7.23 -15.01 19.88
CA LYS A 274 8.19 -16.11 19.93
C LYS A 274 8.90 -16.08 21.27
#